data_AF-A0A2N6K615-F1
#
_entry.id   AF-A0A2N6K615-F1
#
_cell.length_a   1.000
_cell.length_b   1.000
_cell.length_c   1.000
_cell.angle_alpha   90.00
_cell.angle_beta   90.00
_cell.angle_gamma   90.00
#
_symmetry.space_group_name_H-M   'P 1'
#
loop_
_entity.id
_entity.type
_entity.pdbx_description
1 polymer ?
#
loop_
_entity_poly.entity_id
_entity_poly.type
_entity_poly.pdbx_seq_one_letter_code
_entity_poly.pdbx_strand_id
1 'polypeptide(L)'
;MKLRLGFIILGIILISFAQSNKLTCSRTEQQASCKLARSGFLWSEEKELPVNKLRGAEFYSPKDDESSKVVIKTSNSEVPFSSFTSYSDENQQRAIASQINNFVTNNKQSYLQVEQNDTWWIVIGFISLAVGVYPLLKPKS
;
A
#
# COMPACT_ATOMS: atom_id res chain seq x y z
N MET A 1 -25.08 -22.57 11.39
CA MET A 1 -25.07 -21.15 11.81
C MET A 1 -23.65 -20.64 12.09
N LYS A 2 -22.85 -21.33 12.93
CA LYS A 2 -21.45 -20.96 13.23
C LYS A 2 -20.53 -20.80 12.00
N LEU A 3 -20.62 -21.71 11.04
CA LEU A 3 -19.79 -21.68 9.82
C LEU A 3 -20.08 -20.45 8.93
N ARG A 4 -21.35 -20.03 8.83
CA ARG A 4 -21.77 -18.87 8.01
C ARG A 4 -21.26 -17.55 8.59
N LEU A 5 -21.40 -17.41 9.90
CA LEU A 5 -20.86 -16.25 10.62
C LEU A 5 -19.34 -16.19 10.48
N GLY A 6 -18.66 -17.34 10.48
CA GLY A 6 -17.23 -17.45 10.20
C GLY A 6 -16.84 -16.86 8.84
N PHE A 7 -17.52 -17.24 7.75
CA PHE A 7 -17.24 -16.69 6.42
C PHE A 7 -17.52 -15.19 6.30
N ILE A 8 -18.54 -14.69 7.01
CA ILE A 8 -18.87 -13.27 7.05
C ILE A 8 -17.76 -12.48 7.76
N ILE A 9 -17.37 -12.93 8.96
CA ILE A 9 -16.29 -12.31 9.74
C ILE A 9 -14.97 -12.36 8.96
N LEU A 10 -14.64 -13.51 8.38
CA LEU A 10 -13.44 -13.68 7.54
C LEU A 10 -13.47 -12.72 6.35
N GLY A 11 -14.59 -12.61 5.66
CA GLY A 11 -14.74 -11.69 4.52
C GLY A 11 -14.47 -10.23 4.92
N ILE A 12 -15.02 -9.78 6.04
CA ILE A 12 -14.78 -8.42 6.59
C ILE A 12 -13.30 -8.23 6.92
N ILE A 13 -12.68 -9.20 7.60
CA ILE A 13 -11.26 -9.16 7.95
C ILE A 13 -10.39 -9.08 6.69
N LEU A 14 -10.66 -9.89 5.67
CA LEU A 14 -9.88 -9.90 4.42
C LEU A 14 -9.98 -8.55 3.70
N ILE A 15 -11.17 -7.96 3.61
CA ILE A 15 -11.36 -6.63 2.97
C ILE A 15 -10.57 -5.56 3.72
N SER A 16 -10.44 -5.65 5.05
CA SER A 16 -9.70 -4.67 5.85
C SER A 16 -8.20 -4.62 5.54
N PHE A 17 -7.63 -5.68 4.95
CA PHE A 17 -6.24 -5.73 4.49
C PHE A 17 -6.02 -5.09 3.10
N ALA A 18 -7.09 -4.72 2.39
CA ALA A 18 -6.96 -4.05 1.11
C ALA A 18 -6.38 -2.65 1.28
N GLN A 19 -5.26 -2.39 0.60
CA GLN A 19 -4.56 -1.11 0.62
C GLN A 19 -4.01 -0.72 -0.76
N SER A 20 -3.89 0.58 -0.99
CA SER A 20 -3.21 1.19 -2.13
C SER A 20 -2.32 2.31 -1.63
N ASN A 21 -1.04 2.25 -1.97
CA ASN A 21 -0.01 3.21 -1.59
C ASN A 21 0.60 3.80 -2.85
N LYS A 22 0.59 5.12 -2.98
CA LYS A 22 1.08 5.84 -4.15
C LYS A 22 1.97 7.00 -3.73
N LEU A 23 3.21 7.02 -4.22
CA LEU A 23 4.09 8.16 -4.10
C LEU A 23 4.21 8.84 -5.46
N THR A 24 3.84 10.11 -5.51
CA THR A 24 3.94 10.95 -6.70
C THR A 24 4.85 12.12 -6.40
N CYS A 25 5.93 12.28 -7.16
CA CYS A 25 6.84 13.40 -7.05
C CYS A 25 6.86 14.20 -8.35
N SER A 26 6.86 15.52 -8.21
CA SER A 26 7.01 16.45 -9.32
C SER A 26 8.07 17.50 -8.99
N ARG A 27 8.92 17.80 -9.97
CA ARG A 27 9.85 18.93 -9.96
C ARG A 27 9.38 19.91 -11.02
N THR A 28 8.80 21.04 -10.61
CA THR A 28 8.52 22.18 -11.48
C THR A 28 9.60 23.23 -11.31
N GLU A 29 9.66 24.22 -12.21
CA GLU A 29 10.65 25.31 -12.13
C GLU A 29 10.55 26.12 -10.83
N GLN A 30 9.37 26.15 -10.20
CA GLN A 30 9.10 26.95 -9.00
C GLN A 30 9.06 26.11 -7.72
N GLN A 31 8.74 24.81 -7.79
CA GLN A 31 8.58 23.99 -6.60
C GLN A 31 8.77 22.50 -6.88
N ALA A 32 9.44 21.80 -5.95
CA ALA A 32 9.63 20.36 -5.99
C ALA A 32 8.93 19.71 -4.79
N SER A 33 7.87 18.94 -5.06
CA SER A 33 7.01 18.32 -4.04
C SER A 33 6.77 16.84 -4.35
N CYS A 34 6.73 16.02 -3.30
CA CYS A 34 6.26 14.66 -3.33
C CYS A 34 5.00 14.55 -2.49
N LYS A 35 4.08 13.70 -2.93
CA LYS A 35 2.85 13.37 -2.23
C LYS A 35 2.78 11.86 -2.06
N LEU A 36 2.71 11.42 -0.81
CA LEU A 36 2.46 10.04 -0.45
C LEU A 36 0.97 9.92 -0.10
N ALA A 37 0.21 9.29 -0.97
CA ALA A 37 -1.19 8.96 -0.75
C ALA A 37 -1.28 7.48 -0.35
N ARG A 38 -1.96 7.21 0.76
CA ARG A 38 -2.26 5.86 1.22
C ARG A 38 -3.76 5.73 1.40
N SER A 39 -4.32 4.62 0.96
CA SER A 39 -5.75 4.37 1.08
C SER A 39 -5.97 2.91 1.43
N GLY A 40 -6.71 2.66 2.50
CA GLY A 40 -7.31 1.36 2.78
C GLY A 40 -8.78 1.34 2.39
N PHE A 41 -9.46 0.24 2.70
CA PHE A 41 -10.90 0.12 2.41
C PHE A 41 -11.76 1.15 3.16
N LEU A 42 -11.40 1.54 4.39
CA LEU A 42 -12.17 2.46 5.25
C LEU A 42 -11.42 3.75 5.63
N TRP A 43 -10.19 3.94 5.18
CA TRP A 43 -9.36 5.07 5.58
C TRP A 43 -8.54 5.56 4.38
N SER A 44 -8.22 6.86 4.39
CA SER A 44 -7.32 7.46 3.41
C SER A 44 -6.48 8.51 4.13
N GLU A 45 -5.19 8.55 3.80
CA GLU A 45 -4.21 9.46 4.37
C GLU A 45 -3.37 10.04 3.23
N GLU A 46 -3.13 11.34 3.27
CA GLU A 46 -2.21 12.00 2.35
C GLU A 46 -1.14 12.74 3.15
N LYS A 47 0.12 12.53 2.76
CA LYS A 47 1.27 13.19 3.38
C LYS A 47 2.13 13.84 2.32
N GLU A 48 2.30 15.15 2.44
CA GLU A 48 3.23 15.90 1.60
C GLU A 48 4.66 15.75 2.14
N LEU A 49 5.58 15.52 1.21
CA LEU A 49 7.00 15.32 1.45
C LEU A 49 7.75 16.29 0.52
N PRO A 50 8.42 17.31 1.02
CA PRO A 50 9.15 18.22 0.15
C PRO A 50 10.38 17.50 -0.43
N VAL A 51 10.62 17.64 -1.74
CA VAL A 51 11.65 16.86 -2.47
C VAL A 51 13.05 17.12 -1.92
N ASN A 52 13.31 18.34 -1.44
CA ASN A 52 14.59 18.71 -0.82
C ASN A 52 14.91 17.91 0.45
N LYS A 53 13.91 17.33 1.11
CA LYS A 53 14.10 16.47 2.27
C LYS A 53 14.20 15.00 1.89
N LEU A 54 13.87 14.61 0.67
CA LEU A 54 13.91 13.22 0.21
C LEU A 54 15.37 12.78 0.00
N ARG A 55 15.79 11.73 0.70
CA ARG A 55 17.15 11.16 0.61
C ARG A 55 17.20 9.84 -0.17
N GLY A 56 16.05 9.18 -0.30
CA GLY A 56 15.93 7.90 -1.01
C GLY A 56 14.86 7.03 -0.40
N ALA A 57 14.92 5.75 -0.72
CA ALA A 57 14.12 4.70 -0.10
C ALA A 57 14.97 3.45 0.11
N GLU A 58 14.62 2.69 1.14
CA GLU A 58 15.26 1.44 1.51
C GLU A 58 14.22 0.33 1.58
N PHE A 59 14.60 -0.84 1.06
CA PHE A 59 13.81 -2.05 1.17
C PHE A 59 14.38 -2.91 2.30
N TYR A 60 13.54 -3.21 3.27
CA TYR A 60 13.85 -4.12 4.36
C TYR A 60 13.20 -5.47 4.07
N SER A 61 14.04 -6.48 3.81
CA SER A 61 13.65 -7.89 3.84
C SER A 61 14.17 -8.48 5.15
N PRO A 62 13.28 -8.76 6.12
CA PRO A 62 13.68 -9.42 7.35
C PRO A 62 14.10 -10.87 7.07
N LYS A 63 14.98 -11.39 7.92
CA LYS A 63 15.44 -12.79 7.85
C LYS A 63 14.49 -13.78 8.56
N ASP A 64 13.48 -13.29 9.28
CA ASP A 64 12.51 -14.03 10.11
C ASP A 64 11.05 -13.71 9.70
N ASP A 65 10.05 -14.13 10.48
CA ASP A 65 8.59 -13.98 10.28
C ASP A 65 8.04 -12.53 10.14
N GLU A 66 8.89 -11.51 10.06
CA GLU A 66 8.44 -10.16 9.75
C GLU A 66 8.13 -10.01 8.24
N SER A 67 7.20 -9.12 7.88
CA SER A 67 6.92 -8.86 6.47
C SER A 67 7.88 -7.83 5.88
N SER A 68 8.30 -8.04 4.64
CA SER A 68 9.12 -7.10 3.88
C SER A 68 8.43 -5.74 3.73
N LYS A 69 9.20 -4.65 3.85
CA LYS A 69 8.69 -3.28 3.84
C LYS A 69 9.61 -2.31 3.10
N VAL A 70 9.01 -1.27 2.51
CA VAL A 70 9.74 -0.13 1.94
C VAL A 70 9.61 1.08 2.85
N VAL A 71 10.72 1.75 3.09
CA VAL A 71 10.79 2.95 3.93
C VAL A 71 11.44 4.08 3.15
N ILE A 72 10.76 5.22 3.07
CA ILE A 72 11.26 6.45 2.47
C ILE A 72 12.16 7.14 3.50
N LYS A 73 13.41 7.40 3.12
CA LYS A 73 14.36 8.15 3.94
C LYS A 73 14.19 9.64 3.66
N THR A 74 13.93 10.41 4.71
CA THR A 74 13.97 11.87 4.66
C THR A 74 15.08 12.41 5.56
N SER A 75 15.45 13.68 5.38
CA SER A 75 16.46 14.36 6.20
C SER A 75 16.20 14.34 7.70
N ASN A 76 14.93 14.27 8.12
CA ASN A 76 14.55 14.38 9.53
C ASN A 76 14.00 13.07 10.11
N SER A 77 13.54 12.15 9.26
CA SER A 77 12.87 10.92 9.72
C SER A 77 12.75 9.89 8.62
N GLU A 78 12.37 8.69 9.03
CA GLU A 78 11.94 7.62 8.14
C GLU A 78 10.42 7.63 8.02
N VAL A 79 9.91 7.55 6.79
CA VAL A 79 8.48 7.52 6.51
C VAL A 79 8.18 6.21 5.80
N PRO A 80 7.42 5.29 6.42
CA PRO A 80 7.13 4.01 5.78
C PRO A 80 6.33 4.25 4.49
N PHE A 81 6.58 3.50 3.43
CA PHE A 81 5.86 3.68 2.16
C PHE A 81 4.40 3.23 2.31
N SER A 82 4.19 2.03 2.86
CA SER A 82 2.90 1.51 3.31
C SER A 82 2.67 1.82 4.79
N SER A 83 1.41 1.92 5.22
CA SER A 83 1.06 2.12 6.64
C SER A 83 1.16 0.85 7.48
N PHE A 84 1.02 -0.33 6.86
CA PHE A 84 1.06 -1.64 7.50
C PHE A 84 1.95 -2.62 6.71
N THR A 85 2.11 -3.83 7.26
CA THR A 85 2.75 -4.96 6.57
C THR A 85 2.09 -5.19 5.22
N SER A 86 2.85 -4.95 4.15
CA SER A 86 2.39 -5.21 2.79
C SER A 86 2.76 -6.64 2.43
N TYR A 87 1.78 -7.40 1.95
CA TYR A 87 1.99 -8.74 1.39
C TYR A 87 2.41 -8.68 -0.10
N SER A 88 2.84 -7.52 -0.57
CA SER A 88 3.24 -7.31 -1.95
C SER A 88 4.58 -7.98 -2.24
N ASP A 89 4.74 -8.41 -3.48
CA ASP A 89 5.94 -9.08 -3.99
C ASP A 89 7.23 -8.33 -3.65
N GLU A 90 8.24 -9.05 -3.14
CA GLU A 90 9.51 -8.44 -2.75
C GLU A 90 10.22 -7.74 -3.92
N ASN A 91 10.10 -8.28 -5.14
CA ASN A 91 10.71 -7.64 -6.30
C ASN A 91 10.01 -6.33 -6.63
N GLN A 92 8.69 -6.27 -6.49
CA GLN A 92 7.94 -5.01 -6.61
C GLN A 92 8.41 -4.00 -5.56
N GLN A 93 8.58 -4.43 -4.31
CA GLN A 93 9.05 -3.55 -3.23
C GLN A 93 10.48 -3.04 -3.47
N ARG A 94 11.40 -3.91 -3.90
CA ARG A 94 12.76 -3.53 -4.33
C ARG A 94 12.74 -2.57 -5.50
N ALA A 95 11.87 -2.79 -6.49
CA ALA A 95 11.73 -1.93 -7.65
C ALA A 95 11.21 -0.54 -7.27
N ILE A 96 10.25 -0.44 -6.33
CA ILE A 96 9.77 0.84 -5.80
C ILE A 96 10.92 1.59 -5.13
N ALA A 97 11.69 0.94 -4.25
CA ALA A 97 12.82 1.58 -3.59
C ALA A 97 13.87 2.07 -4.59
N SER A 98 14.20 1.24 -5.60
CA SER A 98 15.13 1.60 -6.67
C SER A 98 14.64 2.79 -7.50
N GLN A 99 13.36 2.82 -7.87
CA GLN A 99 12.77 3.94 -8.64
C GLN A 99 12.81 5.25 -7.85
N ILE A 100 12.56 5.22 -6.55
CA ILE A 100 12.68 6.39 -5.68
C ILE A 100 14.15 6.86 -5.61
N ASN A 101 15.10 5.94 -5.42
CA ASN A 101 16.53 6.26 -5.39
C ASN A 101 17.03 6.86 -6.71
N ASN A 102 16.55 6.33 -7.84
CA ASN A 102 16.86 6.85 -9.17
C ASN A 102 16.34 8.28 -9.35
N PHE A 103 15.11 8.58 -8.90
CA PHE A 103 14.58 9.94 -8.94
C PHE A 103 15.39 10.91 -8.08
N VAL A 104 15.79 10.50 -6.86
CA VAL A 104 16.61 11.34 -5.97
C VAL A 104 17.99 11.61 -6.57
N THR A 105 18.62 10.60 -7.20
CA THR A 105 19.96 10.73 -7.79
C THR A 105 19.93 11.49 -9.12
N ASN A 106 18.89 11.29 -9.93
CA ASN A 106 18.72 11.92 -11.23
C ASN A 106 17.84 13.17 -11.15
N ASN A 107 18.47 14.32 -10.98
CA ASN A 107 17.78 15.62 -10.92
C ASN A 107 17.11 16.03 -12.24
N LYS A 108 17.40 15.37 -13.37
CA LYS A 108 16.73 15.64 -14.66
C LYS A 108 15.36 15.00 -14.75
N GLN A 109 15.07 14.02 -13.90
CA GLN A 109 13.77 13.37 -13.86
C GLN A 109 12.77 14.30 -13.17
N SER A 110 11.87 14.90 -13.94
CA SER A 110 10.88 15.86 -13.44
C SER A 110 9.69 15.20 -12.74
N TYR A 111 9.44 13.91 -13.00
CA TYR A 111 8.29 13.19 -12.49
C TYR A 111 8.63 11.77 -12.05
N LEU A 112 8.06 11.35 -10.93
CA LEU A 112 8.07 9.97 -10.45
C LEU A 112 6.66 9.62 -9.98
N GLN A 113 6.17 8.46 -10.38
CA GLN A 113 4.98 7.85 -9.81
C GLN A 113 5.28 6.38 -9.55
N VAL A 114 5.20 5.98 -8.29
CA VAL A 114 5.31 4.58 -7.88
C VAL A 114 4.07 4.21 -7.08
N GLU A 115 3.54 3.03 -7.35
CA GLU A 115 2.30 2.54 -6.77
C GLU A 115 2.44 1.09 -6.34
N GLN A 116 1.84 0.78 -5.20
CA GLN A 116 1.65 -0.55 -4.67
C GLN A 116 0.16 -0.71 -4.41
N ASN A 117 -0.45 -1.71 -5.01
CA ASN A 117 -1.88 -1.91 -4.93
C ASN A 117 -2.18 -3.36 -4.53
N ASP A 118 -2.62 -3.54 -3.29
CA ASP A 118 -3.00 -4.83 -2.71
C ASP A 118 -4.54 -4.98 -2.65
N THR A 119 -5.30 -4.26 -3.49
CA THR A 119 -6.78 -4.32 -3.50
C THR A 119 -7.37 -5.67 -3.88
N TRP A 120 -6.56 -6.66 -4.30
CA TRP A 120 -7.04 -8.01 -4.59
C TRP A 120 -7.73 -8.70 -3.39
N TRP A 121 -7.35 -8.31 -2.16
CA TRP A 121 -8.01 -8.76 -0.92
C TRP A 121 -9.51 -8.43 -0.89
N ILE A 122 -9.94 -7.37 -1.57
CA ILE A 122 -11.35 -7.01 -1.75
C ILE A 122 -12.10 -8.14 -2.46
N VAL A 123 -11.50 -8.71 -3.52
CA VAL A 123 -12.12 -9.77 -4.33
C VAL A 123 -12.30 -11.04 -3.48
N ILE A 124 -11.25 -11.47 -2.78
CA ILE A 124 -11.33 -12.66 -1.90
C ILE A 124 -12.35 -12.43 -0.79
N GLY A 125 -12.32 -11.25 -0.20
CA GLY A 125 -13.25 -10.85 0.85
C GLY A 125 -14.70 -10.93 0.38
N PHE A 126 -15.01 -10.40 -0.80
CA PHE A 126 -16.35 -10.52 -1.38
C PHE A 126 -16.74 -11.97 -1.71
N ILE A 127 -15.82 -12.81 -2.18
CA ILE A 127 -16.09 -14.24 -2.39
C ILE A 127 -16.48 -14.91 -1.05
N SER A 128 -15.72 -14.64 0.02
CA SER A 128 -16.02 -15.16 1.36
C SER A 128 -17.37 -14.66 1.88
N LEU A 129 -17.67 -13.37 1.72
CA LEU A 129 -18.97 -12.80 2.08
C LEU A 129 -20.11 -13.45 1.29
N ALA A 130 -19.94 -13.64 -0.02
CA ALA A 130 -20.95 -14.28 -0.87
C ALA A 130 -21.24 -15.71 -0.38
N VAL A 131 -20.23 -16.51 -0.04
CA VAL A 131 -20.42 -17.86 0.51
C VAL A 131 -21.18 -17.83 1.85
N GLY A 132 -20.86 -16.86 2.72
CA GLY A 132 -21.53 -16.71 4.01
C GLY A 132 -22.99 -16.26 3.91
N VAL A 133 -23.28 -15.34 2.98
CA VAL A 133 -24.60 -14.69 2.83
C VAL A 133 -25.54 -15.43 1.88
N TYR A 134 -25.02 -16.10 0.84
CA TYR A 134 -25.83 -16.82 -0.16
C TYR A 134 -26.92 -17.75 0.42
N PRO A 135 -26.67 -18.52 1.50
CA PRO A 135 -27.70 -19.36 2.13
C PRO A 135 -28.82 -18.59 2.86
N LEU A 136 -28.64 -17.28 3.12
CA LEU A 136 -29.67 -16.41 3.71
C LEU A 136 -30.61 -15.82 2.64
N LEU A 137 -30.14 -15.76 1.39
CA LEU A 137 -30.90 -15.26 0.25
C LEU A 137 -31.78 -16.34 -0.39
N LYS A 138 -31.58 -17.62 -0.03
CA LYS A 138 -32.48 -18.69 -0.47
C LYS A 138 -33.82 -18.55 0.29
N PRO A 139 -34.96 -18.39 -0.41
CA PRO A 139 -36.26 -18.44 0.24
C PRO A 139 -36.41 -19.81 0.91
N LYS A 140 -36.96 -19.83 2.13
CA LYS A 140 -37.43 -21.08 2.76
C LYS A 140 -38.52 -21.65 1.84
N SER A 141 -38.19 -22.71 1.11
CA SER A 141 -39.19 -23.61 0.55
C SER A 141 -39.72 -24.55 1.62
#